data_AF-A0A8C6TFK8-F1
#
_entry.id   AF-A0A8C6TFK8-F1
#
_cell.length_a   1.000
_cell.length_b   1.000
_cell.length_c   1.000
_cell.angle_alpha   90.00
_cell.angle_beta   90.00
_cell.angle_gamma   90.00
#
_symmetry.space_group_name_H-M   'P 1'
#
loop_
_entity.id
_entity.type
_entity.pdbx_description
1 polymer ?
#
loop_
_entity_poly.entity_id
_entity_poly.type
_entity_poly.pdbx_seq_one_letter_code
_entity_poly.pdbx_strand_id
1 'polypeptide(L)'
;MNFFIVDPAHLLTASVMSSPASLATAKTLWPETESSQILLEEDLEMDKGLLEAACRGASSAIEVVANILVNIISCLALLALMDSVLSWVGSMFDCPAFSFTLICSYVFMPLSFMMGVSWEDSFIVADLIGKKTFINEFVAYQKLSEFIRKRKGGGAEYVGNVKQYLSVSRDEVTQIKRGTIL
;
A
#
# COMPACT_ATOMS: atom_id res chain seq x y z
N MET A 1 15.72 16.61 -1.14
CA MET A 1 15.07 15.52 -0.39
C MET A 1 13.64 15.43 -0.90
N ASN A 2 13.38 14.60 -1.92
CA ASN A 2 12.05 14.48 -2.53
C ASN A 2 11.19 13.57 -1.64
N PHE A 3 10.33 14.18 -0.82
CA PHE A 3 9.47 13.48 0.14
C PHE A 3 8.32 12.70 -0.51
N PHE A 4 7.96 13.03 -1.77
CA PHE A 4 6.90 12.31 -2.49
C PHE A 4 7.46 11.13 -3.29
N ILE A 5 7.14 9.95 -2.74
CA ILE A 5 7.55 8.59 -3.13
C ILE A 5 6.67 8.05 -4.29
N VAL A 6 5.49 8.66 -4.54
CA VAL A 6 4.47 8.27 -5.54
C VAL A 6 3.80 9.55 -6.11
N ASP A 7 3.23 9.48 -7.32
CA ASP A 7 2.50 10.60 -7.95
C ASP A 7 1.29 11.04 -7.09
N PRO A 8 1.20 12.31 -6.67
CA PRO A 8 0.07 12.82 -5.90
C PRO A 8 -1.29 12.66 -6.60
N ALA A 9 -1.33 12.71 -7.93
CA ALA A 9 -2.57 12.54 -8.68
C ALA A 9 -3.18 11.15 -8.47
N HIS A 10 -2.35 10.11 -8.44
CA HIS A 10 -2.81 8.74 -8.15
C HIS A 10 -3.28 8.58 -6.70
N LEU A 11 -2.63 9.23 -5.73
CA LEU A 11 -3.05 9.17 -4.33
C LEU A 11 -4.39 9.89 -4.09
N LEU A 12 -4.56 11.07 -4.67
CA LEU A 12 -5.81 11.84 -4.56
C LEU A 12 -6.98 11.11 -5.23
N THR A 13 -6.78 10.62 -6.46
CA THR A 13 -7.82 9.86 -7.17
C THR A 13 -8.19 8.58 -6.42
N ALA A 14 -7.21 7.82 -5.93
CA ALA A 14 -7.47 6.63 -5.10
C ALA A 14 -8.26 6.96 -3.82
N SER A 15 -7.95 8.08 -3.17
CA SER A 15 -8.64 8.49 -1.94
C SER A 15 -10.11 8.83 -2.19
N VAL A 16 -10.38 9.59 -3.26
CA VAL A 16 -11.75 9.95 -3.66
C VAL A 16 -12.54 8.70 -4.08
N MET A 17 -11.93 7.78 -4.82
CA MET A 17 -12.57 6.52 -5.24
C MET A 17 -12.84 5.56 -4.06
N SER A 18 -12.04 5.62 -2.99
CA SER A 18 -12.17 4.71 -1.84
C SER A 18 -13.44 4.94 -1.03
N SER A 19 -13.98 6.17 -1.00
CA SER A 19 -15.22 6.50 -0.28
C SER A 19 -16.47 5.80 -0.84
N PRO A 20 -16.82 5.93 -2.14
CA PRO A 20 -17.94 5.18 -2.71
C PRO A 20 -17.67 3.67 -2.76
N ALA A 21 -16.41 3.25 -2.96
CA ALA A 21 -16.05 1.83 -2.96
C ALA A 21 -16.25 1.18 -1.58
N SER A 22 -15.91 1.87 -0.48
CA SER A 22 -16.10 1.35 0.87
C SER A 22 -17.59 1.19 1.18
N LEU A 23 -18.43 2.15 0.79
CA LEU A 23 -19.88 2.06 0.95
C LEU A 23 -20.48 0.90 0.15
N ALA A 24 -20.10 0.76 -1.12
CA ALA A 24 -20.57 -0.33 -1.97
C ALA A 24 -20.18 -1.70 -1.40
N THR A 25 -18.92 -1.84 -0.96
CA THR A 25 -18.41 -3.09 -0.39
C THR A 25 -19.09 -3.40 0.95
N ALA A 26 -19.26 -2.40 1.82
CA ALA A 26 -19.92 -2.56 3.12
C ALA A 26 -21.38 -3.00 2.96
N LYS A 27 -22.17 -2.32 2.10
CA LYS A 27 -23.57 -2.69 1.87
C LYS A 27 -23.76 -4.01 1.11
N THR A 28 -22.77 -4.40 0.29
CA THR A 28 -22.78 -5.70 -0.39
C THR A 28 -22.47 -6.85 0.58
N LEU A 29 -21.50 -6.66 1.47
CA LEU A 29 -21.12 -7.66 2.46
C LEU A 29 -22.14 -7.76 3.61
N TRP A 30 -22.67 -6.61 4.03
CA TRP A 30 -23.62 -6.52 5.14
C TRP A 30 -24.70 -5.47 4.83
N PRO A 31 -25.83 -5.89 4.22
CA PRO A 31 -26.92 -4.98 3.88
C PRO A 31 -27.67 -4.52 5.14
N GLU A 32 -28.09 -3.25 5.14
CA GLU A 32 -28.98 -2.76 6.20
C GLU A 32 -30.34 -3.40 6.09
N THR A 33 -30.89 -3.80 7.23
CA THR A 33 -32.23 -4.39 7.33
C THR A 33 -33.19 -3.52 8.14
N GLU A 34 -32.67 -2.57 8.92
CA GLU A 34 -33.45 -1.69 9.78
C GLU A 34 -33.49 -0.25 9.24
N SER A 35 -34.49 0.53 9.67
CA SER A 35 -34.58 1.94 9.34
C SER A 35 -33.51 2.74 10.08
N SER A 36 -32.79 3.58 9.36
CA SER A 36 -31.76 4.46 9.92
C SER A 36 -32.34 5.39 11.00
N GLN A 37 -31.82 5.27 12.23
CA GLN A 37 -32.19 6.11 13.37
C GLN A 37 -31.22 7.30 13.52
N ILE A 38 -30.95 8.04 12.44
CA ILE A 38 -30.17 9.27 12.57
C ILE A 38 -31.09 10.34 13.14
N LEU A 39 -31.12 10.45 14.48
CA LEU A 39 -31.51 11.69 15.14
C LEU A 39 -30.39 12.70 14.89
N LEU A 40 -30.74 13.80 14.26
CA LEU A 40 -29.86 14.94 13.99
C LEU A 40 -29.61 15.72 15.30
N GLU A 41 -28.90 15.11 16.24
CA GLU A 41 -28.47 15.75 17.48
C GLU A 41 -26.98 15.48 17.69
N GLU A 42 -26.16 16.28 17.02
CA GLU A 42 -24.81 16.54 17.51
C GLU A 42 -24.66 18.04 17.68
N ASP A 43 -24.74 18.46 18.94
CA ASP A 43 -24.21 19.73 19.41
C ASP A 43 -22.68 19.64 19.28
N LEU A 44 -22.19 19.82 18.05
CA LEU A 44 -20.77 19.78 17.75
C LEU A 44 -20.11 20.95 18.47
N GLU A 45 -19.28 20.66 19.48
CA GLU A 45 -18.43 21.67 20.10
C GLU A 45 -17.47 22.23 19.05
N MET A 46 -17.88 23.34 18.41
CA MET A 46 -17.04 24.07 17.48
C MET A 46 -15.93 24.79 18.23
N ASP A 47 -14.69 24.60 17.79
CA ASP A 47 -13.56 25.41 18.23
C ASP A 47 -13.83 26.89 17.93
N LYS A 48 -13.54 27.76 18.90
CA LYS A 48 -13.98 29.16 18.89
C LYS A 48 -13.19 30.05 17.91
N GLY A 49 -12.12 29.53 17.29
CA GLY A 49 -11.35 30.24 16.28
C GLY A 49 -10.35 29.38 15.49
N LEU A 50 -9.92 29.88 14.32
CA LEU A 50 -9.00 29.20 13.39
C LEU A 50 -7.66 28.78 14.05
N LEU A 51 -7.10 29.66 14.88
CA LEU A 51 -5.83 29.40 15.56
C LEU A 51 -5.96 28.31 16.63
N GLU A 52 -7.08 28.30 17.36
CA GLU A 52 -7.37 27.30 18.39
C GLU A 52 -7.55 25.91 17.76
N ALA A 53 -8.31 25.82 16.66
CA ALA A 53 -8.47 24.59 15.89
C ALA A 53 -7.13 24.07 15.33
N ALA A 54 -6.27 24.96 14.83
CA ALA A 54 -4.94 24.60 14.34
C ALA A 54 -4.03 24.05 15.47
N CYS A 55 -4.00 24.71 16.62
CA CYS A 55 -3.23 24.27 17.79
C CYS A 55 -3.75 22.94 18.36
N ARG A 56 -5.08 22.76 18.39
CA ARG A 56 -5.72 21.52 18.85
C ARG A 56 -5.42 20.37 17.91
N GLY A 57 -5.57 20.57 16.61
CA GLY A 57 -5.19 19.57 15.59
C GLY A 57 -3.71 19.18 15.66
N ALA A 58 -2.80 20.15 15.84
CA ALA A 58 -1.38 19.88 16.01
C ALA A 58 -1.09 19.06 17.28
N SER A 59 -1.77 19.37 18.39
CA SER A 59 -1.61 18.63 19.65
C SER A 59 -2.14 17.20 19.54
N SER A 60 -3.31 16.99 18.95
CA SER A 60 -3.87 15.66 18.71
C SER A 60 -3.02 14.82 17.77
N ALA A 61 -2.31 15.45 16.81
CA ALA A 61 -1.42 14.73 15.90
C ALA A 61 -0.22 14.10 16.61
N ILE A 62 0.24 14.65 17.74
CA ILE A 62 1.41 14.13 18.48
C ILE A 62 1.17 12.67 18.89
N GLU A 63 0.00 12.38 19.48
CA GLU A 63 -0.35 11.04 19.95
C GLU A 63 -0.51 10.06 18.78
N VAL A 64 -1.20 10.49 17.72
CA VAL A 64 -1.40 9.68 16.51
C VAL A 64 -0.05 9.30 15.88
N VAL A 65 0.86 10.27 15.71
CA VAL A 65 2.18 10.02 15.12
C VAL A 65 3.03 9.12 16.01
N ALA A 66 3.00 9.32 17.33
CA ALA A 66 3.71 8.45 18.27
C ALA A 66 3.23 6.99 18.16
N ASN A 67 1.92 6.76 18.11
CA ASN A 67 1.35 5.42 17.96
C ASN A 67 1.73 4.76 16.63
N ILE A 68 1.72 5.52 15.53
CA ILE A 68 2.14 5.02 14.21
C ILE A 68 3.61 4.57 14.23
N LEU A 69 4.50 5.38 14.81
CA LEU A 69 5.94 5.07 14.88
C LEU A 69 6.20 3.78 15.68
N VAL A 70 5.57 3.65 16.85
CA VAL A 70 5.71 2.45 17.69
C VAL A 70 5.18 1.21 16.96
N ASN A 71 4.02 1.32 16.30
CA ASN A 71 3.45 0.20 15.55
C ASN A 71 4.33 -0.24 14.38
N ILE A 72 4.89 0.70 13.60
CA ILE A 72 5.79 0.37 12.49
C ILE A 72 7.04 -0.35 12.99
N ILE A 73 7.67 0.12 14.08
CA ILE A 73 8.85 -0.54 14.65
C ILE A 73 8.48 -1.96 15.13
N SER A 74 7.34 -2.11 15.79
CA SER A 74 6.84 -3.41 16.27
C SER A 74 6.58 -4.40 15.12
N CYS A 75 5.82 -3.99 14.09
CA CYS A 75 5.53 -4.82 12.93
C CYS A 75 6.79 -5.21 12.15
N LEU A 76 7.74 -4.28 11.97
CA LEU A 76 9.01 -4.59 11.29
C LEU A 76 9.87 -5.58 12.08
N ALA A 77 9.92 -5.44 13.41
CA ALA A 77 10.65 -6.36 14.27
C ALA A 77 10.03 -7.77 14.24
N LEU A 78 8.70 -7.87 14.32
CA LEU A 78 7.98 -9.14 14.23
C LEU A 78 8.16 -9.81 12.87
N LEU A 79 8.07 -9.05 11.77
CA LEU A 79 8.31 -9.58 10.44
C LEU A 79 9.74 -10.11 10.30
N ALA A 80 10.74 -9.31 10.70
CA ALA A 80 12.14 -9.72 10.64
C ALA A 80 12.41 -10.97 11.48
N LEU A 81 11.75 -11.08 12.64
CA LEU A 81 11.78 -12.28 13.47
C LEU A 81 11.18 -13.48 12.74
N MET A 82 9.98 -13.34 12.14
CA MET A 82 9.34 -14.42 11.40
C MET A 82 10.16 -14.85 10.19
N ASP A 83 10.67 -13.90 9.39
CA ASP A 83 11.55 -14.19 8.25
C ASP A 83 12.83 -14.91 8.71
N SER A 84 13.42 -14.51 9.83
CA SER A 84 14.62 -15.17 10.39
C SER A 84 14.33 -16.58 10.89
N VAL A 85 13.22 -16.78 11.59
CA VAL A 85 12.79 -18.11 12.06
C VAL A 85 12.50 -19.03 10.88
N LEU A 86 11.79 -18.55 9.85
CA LEU A 86 11.49 -19.34 8.66
C LEU A 86 12.75 -19.63 7.84
N SER A 87 13.68 -18.69 7.73
CA SER A 87 14.95 -18.93 7.04
C SER A 87 15.82 -19.93 7.80
N TRP A 88 15.82 -19.89 9.15
CA TRP A 88 16.48 -20.90 9.97
C TRP A 88 15.87 -22.29 9.75
N VAL A 89 14.54 -22.42 9.78
CA VAL A 89 13.86 -23.69 9.46
C VAL A 89 14.14 -24.12 8.01
N GLY A 90 14.10 -23.20 7.06
CA GLY A 90 14.37 -23.46 5.64
C GLY A 90 15.77 -23.95 5.38
N SER A 91 16.76 -23.48 6.15
CA SER A 91 18.15 -23.96 6.05
C SER A 91 18.29 -25.43 6.46
N MET A 92 17.41 -25.97 7.31
CA MET A 92 17.35 -27.40 7.62
C MET A 92 16.86 -28.26 6.45
N PHE A 93 16.18 -27.66 5.47
CA PHE A 93 15.63 -28.32 4.27
C PHE A 93 16.39 -27.90 2.98
N ASP A 94 17.63 -27.42 3.10
CA ASP A 94 18.44 -26.89 1.99
C ASP A 94 17.76 -25.76 1.18
N CYS A 95 16.80 -25.06 1.79
CA CYS A 95 16.05 -23.95 1.18
C CYS A 95 16.23 -22.65 1.98
N PRO A 96 17.41 -22.01 1.96
CA PRO A 96 17.71 -20.82 2.78
C PRO A 96 16.89 -19.57 2.38
N ALA A 97 16.34 -19.55 1.16
CA ALA A 97 15.50 -18.46 0.65
C ALA A 97 14.06 -18.49 1.17
N PHE A 98 13.70 -19.45 2.02
CA PHE A 98 12.36 -19.56 2.59
C PHE A 98 12.12 -18.45 3.62
N SER A 99 11.15 -17.58 3.35
CA SER A 99 10.81 -16.44 4.22
C SER A 99 9.29 -16.25 4.26
N PHE A 100 8.80 -15.62 5.32
CA PHE A 100 7.39 -15.28 5.47
C PHE A 100 6.95 -14.36 4.33
N THR A 101 7.79 -13.37 4.00
CA THR A 101 7.57 -12.47 2.88
C THR A 101 7.35 -13.23 1.56
N LEU A 102 8.17 -14.25 1.27
CA LEU A 102 8.05 -15.06 0.06
C LEU A 102 6.73 -15.85 0.02
N ILE A 103 6.32 -16.43 1.15
CA ILE A 103 5.03 -17.14 1.26
C ILE A 103 3.87 -16.19 0.98
N CYS A 104 3.88 -15.00 1.59
CA CYS A 104 2.85 -14.00 1.36
C CYS A 104 2.77 -13.60 -0.12
N SER A 105 3.91 -13.42 -0.79
CA SER A 105 3.94 -13.10 -2.23
C SER A 105 3.30 -14.19 -3.08
N TYR A 106 3.51 -15.47 -2.77
CA TYR A 106 2.83 -16.56 -3.47
C TYR A 106 1.31 -16.60 -3.19
N VAL A 107 0.89 -16.33 -1.95
CA VAL A 107 -0.53 -16.30 -1.56
C VAL A 107 -1.27 -15.13 -2.24
N PHE A 108 -0.63 -13.97 -2.35
CA PHE A 108 -1.22 -12.79 -2.99
C PHE A 108 -1.01 -12.71 -4.51
N MET A 109 -0.23 -13.62 -5.11
CA MET A 109 0.00 -13.63 -6.57
C MET A 109 -1.30 -13.78 -7.37
N PRO A 110 -2.25 -14.70 -7.03
CA PRO A 110 -3.53 -14.78 -7.72
C PRO A 110 -4.35 -13.50 -7.58
N LEU A 111 -4.33 -12.87 -6.39
CA LEU A 111 -5.03 -11.61 -6.14
C LEU A 111 -4.46 -10.48 -7.01
N SER A 112 -3.13 -10.38 -7.10
CA SER A 112 -2.46 -9.41 -7.95
C SER A 112 -2.80 -9.61 -9.43
N PHE A 113 -2.87 -10.87 -9.89
CA PHE A 113 -3.24 -11.17 -11.26
C PHE A 113 -4.71 -10.81 -11.54
N MET A 114 -5.63 -11.08 -10.61
CA MET A 114 -7.04 -10.67 -10.70
C MET A 114 -7.22 -9.15 -10.78
N MET A 115 -6.30 -8.37 -10.22
CA MET A 115 -6.29 -6.90 -10.34
C MET A 115 -5.82 -6.40 -11.73
N GLY A 116 -5.50 -7.30 -12.67
CA GLY A 116 -5.12 -6.96 -14.04
C GLY A 116 -3.62 -6.77 -14.27
N VAL A 117 -2.77 -7.20 -13.34
CA VAL A 117 -1.31 -7.14 -13.47
C VAL A 117 -0.81 -8.28 -14.36
N SER A 118 0.11 -8.00 -15.28
CA SER A 118 0.79 -9.01 -16.10
C SER A 118 1.44 -10.11 -15.24
N TRP A 119 1.38 -11.37 -15.69
CA TRP A 119 1.89 -12.53 -14.94
C TRP A 119 3.34 -12.36 -14.44
N GLU A 120 4.21 -11.75 -15.27
CA GLU A 120 5.62 -11.48 -14.92
C GLU A 120 5.80 -10.47 -13.78
N ASP A 121 4.85 -9.55 -13.61
CA ASP A 121 4.87 -8.50 -12.59
C ASP A 121 4.02 -8.85 -11.37
N SER A 122 3.13 -9.85 -11.50
CA SER A 122 2.20 -10.25 -10.43
C SER A 122 2.92 -10.65 -9.16
N PHE A 123 4.08 -11.30 -9.24
CA PHE A 123 4.85 -11.65 -8.04
C PHE A 123 5.39 -10.41 -7.31
N ILE A 124 5.86 -9.39 -8.05
CA ILE A 124 6.38 -8.15 -7.45
C ILE A 124 5.23 -7.35 -6.82
N VAL A 125 4.08 -7.27 -7.48
CA VAL A 125 2.91 -6.57 -6.94
C VAL A 125 2.34 -7.32 -5.74
N ALA A 126 2.30 -8.65 -5.76
CA ALA A 126 1.89 -9.46 -4.62
C ALA A 126 2.79 -9.24 -3.39
N ASP A 127 4.09 -9.09 -3.59
CA ASP A 127 5.03 -8.73 -2.53
C ASP A 127 4.70 -7.35 -1.91
N LEU A 128 4.35 -6.37 -2.74
CA LEU A 128 3.92 -5.05 -2.28
C LEU A 128 2.58 -5.11 -1.52
N ILE A 129 1.62 -5.89 -2.00
CA ILE A 129 0.34 -6.13 -1.33
C ILE A 129 0.56 -6.80 0.02
N GLY A 130 1.39 -7.84 0.08
CA GLY A 130 1.74 -8.53 1.32
C GLY A 130 2.38 -7.59 2.35
N LYS A 131 3.32 -6.74 1.91
CA LYS A 131 3.93 -5.71 2.76
C LYS A 131 2.90 -4.68 3.25
N LYS A 132 1.96 -4.26 2.40
CA LYS A 132 0.87 -3.35 2.78
C LYS A 132 -0.02 -3.97 3.84
N THR A 133 -0.37 -5.25 3.71
CA THR A 133 -1.30 -5.95 4.60
C THR A 133 -0.68 -6.31 5.94
N PHE A 134 0.54 -6.87 5.96
CA PHE A 134 1.15 -7.38 7.19
C PHE A 134 2.08 -6.40 7.90
N ILE A 135 2.59 -5.38 7.18
CA ILE A 135 3.51 -4.39 7.76
C ILE A 135 2.80 -3.04 7.85
N ASN A 136 2.78 -2.29 6.74
CA ASN A 136 2.18 -0.98 6.62
C ASN A 136 2.28 -0.51 5.15
N GLU A 137 1.39 0.39 4.78
CA GLU A 137 1.36 1.11 3.51
C GLU A 137 2.61 1.97 3.28
N PHE A 138 3.17 2.60 4.32
CA PHE A 138 4.41 3.40 4.19
C PHE A 138 5.62 2.57 3.71
N VAL A 139 5.80 1.36 4.26
CA VAL A 139 6.91 0.46 3.90
C VAL A 139 6.72 -0.06 2.48
N ALA A 140 5.49 -0.41 2.11
CA ALA A 140 5.17 -0.84 0.75
C ALA A 140 5.47 0.27 -0.27
N TYR A 141 5.09 1.52 0.01
CA TYR A 141 5.38 2.65 -0.87
C TYR A 141 6.87 2.95 -0.98
N GLN A 142 7.62 2.86 0.12
CA GLN A 142 9.09 2.98 0.05
C GLN A 142 9.66 1.96 -0.93
N LYS A 143 9.22 0.69 -0.85
CA LYS A 143 9.69 -0.35 -1.78
C LYS A 143 9.27 -0.08 -3.24
N LEU A 144 8.04 0.37 -3.45
CA LEU A 144 7.55 0.76 -4.77
C LEU A 144 8.39 1.90 -5.37
N SER A 145 8.80 2.89 -4.57
CA SER A 145 9.66 3.97 -5.07
C SER A 145 11.05 3.52 -5.47
N GLU A 146 11.61 2.49 -4.82
CA GLU A 146 12.85 1.88 -5.26
C GLU A 146 12.71 1.29 -6.67
N PHE A 147 11.59 0.60 -6.94
CA PHE A 147 11.28 0.06 -8.27
C PHE A 147 11.10 1.18 -9.31
N ILE A 148 10.36 2.24 -8.98
CA ILE A 148 10.17 3.39 -9.87
C ILE A 148 11.53 4.07 -10.15
N ARG A 149 12.40 4.21 -9.14
CA ARG A 149 13.74 4.79 -9.30
C ARG A 149 14.63 3.93 -10.18
N LYS A 150 14.65 2.60 -9.97
CA LYS A 150 15.40 1.66 -10.81
C LYS A 150 14.96 1.71 -12.27
N ARG A 151 13.64 1.81 -12.52
CA ARG A 151 13.07 1.99 -13.85
C ARG A 151 13.53 3.30 -14.51
N LYS A 152 13.40 4.43 -13.80
CA LYS A 152 13.83 5.75 -14.31
C LYS A 152 15.33 5.83 -14.54
N GLY A 153 16.12 5.08 -13.78
CA GLY A 153 17.57 4.99 -13.92
C GLY A 153 18.05 4.18 -15.14
N GLY A 154 17.15 3.58 -15.92
CA GLY A 154 17.50 2.83 -17.13
C GLY A 154 18.28 1.54 -16.87
N GLY A 155 18.16 0.97 -15.67
CA GLY A 155 18.82 -0.29 -15.32
C GLY A 155 18.29 -1.49 -16.10
N ALA A 156 19.07 -2.58 -16.13
CA ALA A 156 18.64 -3.84 -16.72
C ALA A 156 17.34 -4.33 -16.07
N GLU A 157 16.38 -4.75 -16.91
CA GLU A 157 15.07 -5.23 -16.46
C GLU A 157 15.19 -6.54 -15.66
N TYR A 158 16.15 -7.39 -16.01
CA TYR A 158 16.45 -8.65 -15.33
C TYR A 158 17.91 -8.69 -14.91
N VAL A 159 18.16 -9.15 -13.68
CA VAL A 159 19.50 -9.50 -13.18
C VAL A 159 19.40 -10.88 -12.54
N GLY A 160 20.11 -11.87 -13.08
CA GLY A 160 20.15 -13.22 -12.51
C GLY A 160 18.77 -13.88 -12.37
N ASN A 161 17.91 -13.73 -13.38
CA ASN A 161 16.52 -14.21 -13.42
C ASN A 161 15.52 -13.48 -12.49
N VAL A 162 15.93 -12.39 -11.84
CA VAL A 162 15.07 -11.57 -10.99
C VAL A 162 14.76 -10.24 -11.68
N LYS A 163 13.46 -9.97 -11.87
CA LYS A 163 12.97 -8.72 -12.45
C LYS A 163 13.13 -7.55 -11.48
N GLN A 164 13.67 -6.44 -11.96
CA GLN A 164 14.17 -5.34 -11.12
C GLN A 164 13.19 -4.19 -10.90
N TYR A 165 12.15 -4.06 -11.72
CA TYR A 165 11.10 -3.05 -11.59
C TYR A 165 9.85 -3.47 -12.35
N LEU A 166 8.69 -2.89 -11.98
CA LEU A 166 7.43 -3.12 -12.68
C LEU A 166 7.46 -2.53 -14.08
N SER A 167 6.90 -3.26 -15.04
CA SER A 167 6.66 -2.74 -16.39
C SER A 167 5.53 -1.71 -16.35
N VAL A 168 5.63 -0.68 -17.19
CA VAL A 168 4.49 0.23 -17.38
C VAL A 168 3.51 -0.46 -18.31
N SER A 169 2.23 -0.48 -17.94
CA SER A 169 1.19 -1.00 -18.83
C SER A 169 1.29 -0.27 -20.17
N ARG A 170 1.52 -1.01 -21.26
CA ARG A 170 1.85 -0.46 -22.58
C ARG A 170 0.77 0.49 -23.11
N ASP A 171 -0.45 0.37 -22.60
CA ASP A 171 -1.57 1.21 -23.04
C ASP A 171 -1.35 2.69 -22.67
N GLU A 172 -0.79 3.03 -21.52
CA GLU A 172 -0.55 4.44 -21.18
C GLU A 172 0.55 5.08 -22.06
N VAL A 173 1.65 4.37 -22.29
CA VAL A 173 2.76 4.88 -23.13
C VAL A 173 2.35 4.97 -24.60
N THR A 174 1.48 4.08 -25.06
CA THR A 174 0.99 4.10 -26.45
C THR A 174 -0.08 5.18 -26.65
N GLN A 175 -0.93 5.43 -25.65
CA GLN A 175 -1.94 6.51 -25.69
C GLN A 175 -1.31 7.90 -25.56
N ILE A 176 -0.26 8.06 -24.73
CA ILE A 176 0.54 9.30 -24.66
C ILE A 176 1.28 9.55 -25.99
N LYS A 177 1.83 8.50 -26.62
CA LYS A 177 2.45 8.63 -27.96
C LYS A 177 1.46 8.88 -29.09
N ARG A 178 0.18 8.52 -28.93
CA ARG A 178 -0.88 8.73 -29.93
C ARG A 178 -1.63 10.07 -29.77
N GLY A 179 -1.28 10.91 -28.79
CA GLY A 179 -1.83 12.27 -28.67
C GLY A 179 -3.34 12.31 -28.49
N THR A 180 -3.96 11.26 -27.94
CA THR A 180 -5.43 11.11 -27.85
C THR A 180 -6.02 11.69 -26.55
N ILE A 181 -5.26 12.53 -25.83
CA ILE A 181 -5.81 13.34 -24.73
C ILE A 181 -5.36 14.80 -24.94
N LEU A 182 -5.99 15.44 -25.92
CA LEU A 182 -6.46 16.82 -25.91
C LEU A 182 -7.87 16.81 -26.49
#